data_AF-A0A7C2X661-F1
#
_entry.id   AF-A0A7C2X661-F1
#
_cell.length_a   1.000
_cell.length_b   1.000
_cell.length_c   1.000
_cell.angle_alpha   90.00
_cell.angle_beta   90.00
_cell.angle_gamma   90.00
#
_symmetry.space_group_name_H-M   'P 1'
#
loop_
_entity.id
_entity.type
_entity.pdbx_description
1 polymer ?
#
loop_
_entity_poly.entity_id
_entity_poly.type
_entity_poly.pdbx_seq_one_letter_code
_entity_poly.pdbx_strand_id
1 'polypeptide(L)'
;MKKLFSILLVTLLVSLFLVTTAFASHGDPVGSCPPNFELHHFMDHSGDHMHRHIGVDRDLNSDGYLCVKMLPNDLHLHVDNFLPLP
;
A
#
# COMPACT_ATOMS: atom_id res chain seq x y z
N MET A 1 -28.12 28.43 -22.86
CA MET A 1 -26.79 28.42 -22.20
C MET A 1 -26.85 28.11 -20.71
N LYS A 2 -27.67 28.79 -19.88
CA LYS A 2 -27.79 28.49 -18.43
C LYS A 2 -28.05 26.99 -18.11
N LYS A 3 -28.91 26.32 -18.88
CA LYS A 3 -29.21 24.88 -18.72
C LYS A 3 -28.01 23.96 -19.02
N LEU A 4 -27.12 24.35 -19.96
CA LEU A 4 -25.90 23.59 -20.29
C LEU A 4 -24.89 23.66 -19.14
N PHE A 5 -24.74 24.83 -18.50
CA PHE A 5 -23.87 24.97 -17.34
C PHE A 5 -24.35 24.14 -16.14
N SER A 6 -25.66 24.07 -15.91
CA SER A 6 -26.21 23.22 -14.85
C SER A 6 -25.95 21.73 -15.12
N ILE A 7 -26.09 21.27 -16.37
CA ILE A 7 -25.79 19.88 -16.72
C ILE A 7 -24.30 19.60 -16.47
N LEU A 8 -23.40 20.44 -16.98
CA LEU A 8 -21.96 20.26 -16.83
C LEU A 8 -21.53 20.23 -15.35
N LEU A 9 -22.11 21.10 -14.53
CA LEU A 9 -21.84 21.16 -13.09
C LEU A 9 -22.31 19.88 -12.38
N VAL A 10 -23.50 19.38 -12.70
CA VAL A 10 -24.02 18.13 -12.13
C VAL A 10 -23.14 16.96 -12.54
N THR A 11 -22.73 16.87 -13.82
CA THR A 11 -21.85 15.80 -14.28
C THR A 11 -20.51 15.83 -13.57
N LEU A 12 -19.90 17.01 -13.39
CA LEU A 12 -18.64 17.20 -12.66
C LEU A 12 -18.76 16.78 -11.19
N LEU A 13 -19.85 17.16 -10.52
CA LEU A 13 -20.09 16.79 -9.13
C LEU A 13 -20.23 15.27 -8.99
N VAL A 14 -21.02 14.64 -9.85
CA VAL A 14 -21.21 13.18 -9.83
C VAL A 14 -19.91 12.43 -10.08
N SER A 15 -19.08 12.87 -11.03
CA SER A 15 -17.78 12.25 -11.26
C SER A 15 -16.81 12.44 -10.09
N LEU A 16 -16.83 13.58 -9.40
CA LEU A 16 -16.03 13.78 -8.18
C LEU A 16 -16.45 12.86 -7.03
N PHE A 17 -17.76 12.61 -6.85
CA PHE A 17 -18.24 11.68 -5.82
C PHE A 17 -17.94 10.20 -6.12
N LEU A 18 -17.77 9.83 -7.39
CA LEU A 18 -17.41 8.46 -7.76
C LEU A 18 -15.91 8.16 -7.62
N VAL A 19 -15.04 9.17 -7.57
CA VAL A 19 -13.58 8.98 -7.41
C VAL A 19 -13.21 8.68 -5.95
N THR A 20 -13.99 9.14 -4.96
CA THR A 20 -13.64 8.99 -3.55
C THR A 20 -13.79 7.56 -3.01
N THR A 21 -14.49 6.66 -3.70
CA THR A 21 -14.63 5.25 -3.30
C THR A 21 -13.46 4.36 -3.75
N ALA A 22 -12.55 4.86 -4.59
CA ALA A 22 -11.38 4.10 -5.06
C ALA A 22 -10.20 4.11 -4.06
N PHE A 23 -10.24 4.98 -3.06
CA PHE A 23 -9.27 5.04 -1.97
C PHE A 23 -9.90 4.47 -0.70
N ALA A 24 -10.26 3.19 -0.74
CA ALA A 24 -10.47 2.46 0.49
C ALA A 24 -9.17 2.55 1.31
N SER A 25 -9.28 2.98 2.56
CA SER A 25 -8.24 2.82 3.59
C SER A 25 -7.60 1.46 3.39
N HIS A 26 -6.28 1.39 3.39
CA HIS A 26 -5.59 0.12 3.60
C HIS A 26 -6.27 -0.51 4.82
N GLY A 27 -6.94 -1.65 4.63
CA GLY A 27 -7.64 -2.32 5.72
C GLY A 27 -6.65 -2.63 6.84
N ASP A 28 -7.14 -3.10 7.98
CA ASP A 28 -6.23 -3.66 8.98
C ASP A 28 -5.32 -4.67 8.26
N PRO A 29 -3.99 -4.60 8.46
CA PRO A 29 -3.06 -5.44 7.73
C PRO A 29 -3.48 -6.91 7.81
N VAL A 30 -3.64 -7.54 6.64
CA VAL A 30 -4.09 -8.92 6.55
C VAL A 30 -2.85 -9.80 6.56
N GLY A 31 -2.52 -10.42 7.69
CA GLY A 31 -1.47 -11.42 7.74
C GLY A 31 -0.58 -11.34 8.97
N SER A 32 0.40 -12.23 9.00
CA SER A 32 1.34 -12.36 10.12
C SER A 32 2.78 -12.43 9.65
N CYS A 33 3.68 -11.96 10.50
CA CYS A 33 5.11 -12.02 10.28
C CYS A 33 5.80 -13.06 11.16
N PRO A 34 6.94 -13.62 10.74
CA PRO A 34 7.80 -14.40 11.61
C PRO A 34 8.20 -13.62 12.88
N PRO A 35 8.59 -14.30 13.97
CA PRO A 35 9.06 -13.62 15.18
C PRO A 35 10.20 -12.64 14.90
N ASN A 36 10.13 -11.44 15.50
CA ASN A 36 11.08 -10.34 15.34
C ASN A 36 11.09 -9.67 13.95
N PHE A 37 10.02 -9.83 13.18
CA PHE A 37 9.75 -9.02 12.00
C PHE A 37 8.56 -8.09 12.29
N GLU A 38 8.59 -6.93 11.68
CA GLU A 38 7.51 -5.96 11.70
C GLU A 38 6.79 -6.00 10.35
N LEU A 39 5.48 -5.81 10.36
CA LEU A 39 4.71 -5.70 9.13
C LEU A 39 4.70 -4.24 8.65
N HIS A 40 5.16 -4.01 7.44
CA HIS A 40 5.27 -2.70 6.81
C HIS A 40 4.50 -2.71 5.49
N HIS A 41 4.02 -1.55 5.07
CA HIS A 41 3.45 -1.39 3.73
C HIS A 41 4.53 -1.64 2.68
N PHE A 42 4.20 -2.41 1.64
CA PHE A 42 5.03 -2.50 0.46
C PHE A 42 5.02 -1.14 -0.24
N MET A 43 6.14 -0.45 -0.16
CA MET A 43 6.37 0.81 -0.86
C MET A 43 7.64 0.64 -1.68
N ASP A 44 7.56 0.90 -2.99
CA ASP A 44 8.78 1.01 -3.79
C ASP A 44 9.54 2.25 -3.30
N HIS A 45 10.60 2.03 -2.53
CA HIS A 45 11.43 3.09 -1.99
C HIS A 45 12.35 3.65 -3.09
N SER A 46 11.78 4.33 -4.07
CA SER A 46 12.54 5.09 -5.07
C SER A 46 13.03 6.46 -4.56
N GLY A 47 13.18 6.64 -3.24
CA GLY A 47 13.48 7.90 -2.55
C GLY A 47 14.51 7.76 -1.41
N ASP A 48 14.91 8.91 -0.84
CA ASP A 48 16.11 9.27 -0.04
C ASP A 48 16.45 8.46 1.25
N HIS A 49 15.97 7.23 1.38
CA HIS A 49 16.32 6.31 2.46
C HIS A 49 17.21 5.20 1.94
N MET A 50 18.53 5.45 1.90
CA MET A 50 19.54 4.51 1.38
C MET A 50 19.83 3.34 2.33
N HIS A 51 18.82 2.58 2.75
CA HIS A 51 19.05 1.30 3.40
C HIS A 51 19.17 0.19 2.35
N ARG A 52 19.93 -0.86 2.67
CA ARG A 52 20.15 -1.98 1.75
C ARG A 52 19.15 -3.10 2.05
N HIS A 53 18.37 -3.48 1.05
CA HIS A 53 17.39 -4.54 1.19
C HIS A 53 18.03 -5.90 0.90
N ILE A 54 17.74 -6.89 1.73
CA ILE A 54 18.14 -8.28 1.57
C ILE A 54 16.86 -9.12 1.55
N GLY A 55 16.76 -10.09 0.65
CA GLY A 55 15.62 -11.01 0.61
C GLY A 55 14.57 -10.65 -0.45
N VAL A 56 13.30 -10.82 -0.09
CA VAL A 56 12.16 -10.64 -1.00
C VAL A 56 11.69 -9.20 -0.93
N ASP A 57 12.03 -8.41 -1.94
CA ASP A 57 11.66 -6.99 -2.04
C ASP A 57 10.47 -6.77 -2.98
N ARG A 58 9.50 -7.68 -2.92
CA ARG A 58 8.29 -7.68 -3.73
C ARG A 58 7.17 -8.29 -2.92
N ASP A 59 6.01 -7.65 -2.94
CA ASP A 59 4.76 -8.24 -2.45
C ASP A 59 4.34 -9.39 -3.37
N LEU A 60 4.46 -10.63 -2.89
CA LEU A 60 4.20 -11.83 -3.69
C LEU A 60 2.73 -12.27 -3.63
N ASN A 61 2.01 -11.87 -2.58
CA ASN A 61 0.62 -12.24 -2.36
C ASN A 61 -0.39 -11.13 -2.73
N SER A 62 0.13 -9.96 -3.12
CA SER A 62 -0.61 -8.78 -3.58
C SER A 62 -1.53 -8.15 -2.53
N ASP A 63 -1.18 -8.25 -1.25
CA ASP A 63 -1.93 -7.63 -0.15
C ASP A 63 -1.46 -6.22 0.23
N GLY A 64 -0.35 -5.76 -0.36
CA GLY A 64 0.26 -4.46 -0.13
C GLY A 64 1.17 -4.38 1.10
N TYR A 65 1.59 -5.51 1.67
CA TYR A 65 2.44 -5.56 2.87
C TYR A 65 3.65 -6.50 2.71
N LEU A 66 4.69 -6.24 3.51
CA LEU A 66 5.86 -7.10 3.66
C LEU A 66 6.31 -7.14 5.11
N CYS A 67 7.00 -8.22 5.48
CA CYS A 67 7.66 -8.34 6.76
C CYS A 67 9.10 -7.83 6.68
N VAL A 68 9.42 -6.86 7.52
CA VAL A 68 10.73 -6.20 7.58
C VAL A 68 11.39 -6.51 8.91
N LYS A 69 12.67 -6.87 8.86
CA LYS A 69 13.53 -6.94 10.04
C LYS A 69 14.73 -6.03 9.88
N MET A 70 14.86 -5.07 10.78
CA MET A 70 16.03 -4.20 10.86
C MET A 70 17.24 -5.01 11.35
N LEU A 71 18.34 -4.91 10.62
CA LEU A 71 19.64 -5.50 10.95
C LEU A 71 20.67 -4.38 11.15
N PRO A 72 21.82 -4.66 11.79
CA PRO A 72 22.90 -3.69 11.91
C PRO A 72 23.39 -3.18 10.55
N ASN A 73 23.98 -1.98 10.52
CA ASN A 73 24.52 -1.32 9.32
C ASN A 73 23.46 -0.93 8.27
N ASP A 74 22.30 -0.45 8.72
CA ASP A 74 21.21 0.03 7.85
C ASP A 74 20.77 -1.01 6.79
N LEU A 75 20.73 -2.28 7.21
CA LEU A 75 20.29 -3.40 6.39
C LEU A 75 18.86 -3.79 6.80
N HIS A 76 17.98 -3.94 5.83
CA HIS A 76 16.62 -4.44 6.07
C HIS A 76 16.47 -5.80 5.40
N LEU A 77 16.09 -6.81 6.19
CA LEU A 77 15.71 -8.12 5.67
C LEU A 77 14.21 -8.11 5.39
N HIS A 78 13.84 -8.25 4.12
CA HIS A 78 12.46 -8.31 3.67
C HIS A 78 12.06 -9.76 3.37
N VAL A 79 10.89 -10.17 3.84
CA VAL A 79 10.22 -11.44 3.49
C VAL A 79 8.74 -11.17 3.28
N ASP A 80 8.09 -11.98 2.45
CA ASP A 80 6.63 -11.92 2.28
C ASP A 80 5.93 -12.27 3.60
N ASN A 81 4.77 -11.67 3.86
CA ASN A 81 3.95 -11.99 5.01
C ASN A 81 3.07 -13.23 4.73
N PHE A 82 2.52 -13.81 5.80
CA PHE A 82 1.61 -14.95 5.68
C PHE A 82 0.17 -14.51 5.78
N LEU A 83 -0.62 -14.78 4.74
CA LEU A 83 -2.06 -14.59 4.77
C LEU A 83 -2.75 -15.71 5.58
N PRO A 84 -3.81 -15.40 6.34
CA PRO A 84 -4.64 -16.43 6.96
C PRO A 84 -5.26 -17.33 5.89
N LEU A 85 -5.37 -18.63 6.19
CA LEU A 85 -6.09 -19.56 5.32
C LEU A 85 -7.59 -19.20 5.31
N PRO A 86 -8.29 -19.35 4.16
CA PRO A 86 -9.72 -19.10 4.04
C PRO A 86 -10.57 -20.04 4.89
#